data_AF-E9II47-F1
#
_entry.id   AF-E9II47-F1
#
_cell.length_a   1.000
_cell.length_b   1.000
_cell.length_c   1.000
_cell.angle_alpha   90.00
_cell.angle_beta   90.00
_cell.angle_gamma   90.00
#
_symmetry.space_group_name_H-M   'P 1'
#
loop_
_entity.id
_entity.type
_entity.pdbx_description
1 polymer ?
#
loop_
_entity_poly.entity_id
_entity_poly.type
_entity_poly.pdbx_seq_one_letter_code
_entity_poly.pdbx_strand_id
1 'polypeptide(L)' 'VSGDPKTLKVNYFKLLKATDWALYQYHVDFSPEEDRTVVRKGLLKLHQRSIGAYIFDGTVMYTSHRLSDVSSKYDCN' A
#
# COMPACT_ATOMS: atom_id res chain seq x y z
N VAL A 1 -13.66 10.07 47.31
CA VAL A 1 -12.21 9.77 47.17
C VAL A 1 -11.71 10.49 45.94
N SER A 2 -10.68 11.33 46.08
CA SER A 2 -10.06 12.09 44.99
C SER A 2 -8.62 11.61 44.85
N GLY A 3 -8.10 11.48 43.62
CA GLY A 3 -6.76 11.00 43.33
C GLY A 3 -5.84 12.10 42.77
N ASP A 4 -4.53 11.94 42.97
CA ASP A 4 -3.52 12.87 42.47
C ASP A 4 -3.01 12.48 41.07
N PRO A 5 -3.08 13.37 40.07
CA PRO A 5 -2.56 13.08 38.73
C PRO A 5 -1.03 12.94 38.74
N LYS A 6 -0.52 11.92 38.02
CA LYS A 6 0.91 11.67 37.83
C LYS A 6 1.21 11.45 36.35
N THR A 7 2.36 11.95 35.91
CA THR A 7 2.87 11.70 34.55
C THR A 7 3.49 10.31 34.48
N LEU A 8 2.97 9.48 33.58
CA LEU A 8 3.51 8.16 33.31
C LEU A 8 4.30 8.18 32.00
N LYS A 9 5.44 7.49 32.00
CA LYS A 9 6.16 7.16 30.77
C LYS A 9 5.68 5.81 30.27
N VAL A 10 5.42 5.72 28.97
CA VAL A 10 4.96 4.50 28.31
C VAL A 10 5.86 4.22 27.12
N ASN A 11 5.89 2.96 26.68
CA ASN A 11 6.61 2.55 25.47
C ASN A 11 5.79 2.85 24.21
N TYR A 12 5.49 4.13 23.99
CA TYR A 12 4.84 4.63 22.78
C TYR A 12 5.72 5.69 22.15
N PHE A 13 5.86 5.62 20.82
CA PHE A 13 6.55 6.63 20.03
C PHE A 13 5.55 7.30 19.10
N LYS A 14 5.47 8.63 19.17
CA LYS A 14 4.63 9.40 18.26
C LYS A 14 5.26 9.38 16.86
N LEU A 15 4.52 8.87 15.88
CA LEU A 15 4.88 9.00 14.48
C LEU A 15 4.75 10.49 14.08
N LEU A 16 5.90 11.16 13.91
CA LEU A 16 5.97 12.61 13.65
C LEU A 16 5.52 12.98 12.23
N LYS A 17 5.61 12.03 11.29
CA LYS A 17 5.26 12.24 9.89
C LYS A 17 3.80 11.83 9.68
N ALA A 18 2.89 12.80 9.78
CA ALA A 18 1.45 12.52 9.76
C ALA A 18 0.64 13.44 8.82
N THR A 19 1.24 14.10 7.84
CA THR A 19 0.56 15.22 7.18
C THR A 19 -0.02 15.01 5.78
N ASP A 20 0.25 13.93 5.02
CA ASP A 20 -0.40 13.73 3.70
C ASP A 20 -0.46 12.26 3.21
N TRP A 21 -0.59 11.28 4.10
CA TRP A 21 -0.68 9.88 3.67
C TRP A 21 -2.12 9.53 3.27
N ALA A 22 -2.51 9.91 2.05
CA ALA A 22 -3.62 9.21 1.42
C ALA A 22 -3.15 7.79 1.10
N LEU A 23 -3.78 6.79 1.71
CA LEU A 23 -3.57 5.39 1.34
C LEU A 23 -4.47 5.08 0.14
N TYR A 24 -3.88 4.89 -1.02
CA TYR A 24 -4.61 4.60 -2.24
C TYR A 24 -4.79 3.09 -2.39
N GLN A 25 -6.03 2.68 -2.63
CA GLN A 25 -6.40 1.29 -2.90
C GLN A 25 -6.60 1.09 -4.41
N TYR A 26 -5.98 0.05 -4.95
CA TYR A 26 -6.09 -0.35 -6.36
C TYR A 26 -6.48 -1.82 -6.47
N HIS A 27 -7.33 -2.14 -7.43
CA HIS A 27 -7.56 -3.51 -7.87
C HIS A 27 -6.53 -3.87 -8.95
N VAL A 28 -5.93 -5.04 -8.86
CA VAL A 28 -4.89 -5.48 -9.79
C VAL A 28 -5.33 -6.73 -10.52
N ASP A 29 -5.66 -6.56 -11.79
CA ASP A 29 -6.00 -7.65 -12.69
C ASP A 29 -4.79 -8.07 -13.52
N PHE A 30 -4.73 -9.36 -13.85
CA PHE A 30 -3.68 -9.94 -14.70
C PHE A 30 -4.31 -10.53 -15.96
N SER A 31 -3.68 -10.28 -17.10
CA SER A 31 -4.02 -10.90 -18.38
C SER A 31 -2.75 -11.53 -18.98
N PRO A 32 -2.70 -12.87 -19.17
CA PRO A 32 -3.75 -13.86 -18.89
C PRO A 32 -4.04 -14.03 -17.39
N GLU A 33 -5.21 -14.57 -17.08
CA GLU A 33 -5.64 -14.83 -15.71
C GLU A 33 -4.70 -15.84 -15.03
N GLU A 34 -4.31 -15.56 -13.79
CA GLU A 34 -3.39 -16.38 -13.01
C GLU A 34 -3.92 -16.50 -11.59
N ASP A 35 -4.19 -17.70 -11.08
CA ASP A 35 -4.81 -17.84 -9.75
C ASP A 35 -3.81 -17.87 -8.60
N ARG A 36 -2.53 -18.19 -8.89
CA ARG A 36 -1.54 -18.38 -7.84
C ARG A 36 -1.07 -17.04 -7.30
N THR A 37 -1.46 -16.73 -6.06
CA THR A 37 -1.07 -15.50 -5.35
C THR A 37 0.44 -15.25 -5.34
N VAL A 38 1.25 -16.31 -5.23
CA VAL A 38 2.73 -16.21 -5.24
C VAL A 38 3.23 -15.69 -6.58
N VAL A 39 2.64 -16.15 -7.68
CA VAL A 39 3.00 -15.72 -9.04
C VAL A 39 2.57 -14.27 -9.25
N ARG A 40 1.33 -13.91 -8.90
CA ARG A 40 0.84 -12.52 -8.96
C ARG A 40 1.74 -11.57 -8.19
N LYS A 41 2.16 -11.94 -6.97
CA LYS A 41 3.11 -11.17 -6.16
C LYS A 41 4.47 -11.04 -6.85
N GLY A 42 4.96 -12.10 -7.47
CA GLY A 42 6.20 -12.09 -8.25
C GLY A 42 6.13 -11.12 -9.45
N LEU A 43 5.04 -11.18 -10.22
CA LEU A 43 4.81 -10.31 -11.38
C LEU A 43 4.71 -8.83 -10.97
N LEU A 44 3.96 -8.53 -9.91
CA LEU A 44 3.84 -7.16 -9.40
C LEU A 44 5.17 -6.63 -8.85
N LYS A 45 5.98 -7.49 -8.23
CA LYS A 45 7.30 -7.12 -7.68
C LYS A 45 8.27 -6.61 -8.74
N LEU A 46 8.13 -7.04 -10.00
CA LEU A 46 8.93 -6.49 -11.12
C LEU A 46 8.72 -4.98 -11.29
N HIS A 47 7.54 -4.47 -10.92
CA HIS A 47 7.14 -3.07 -11.03
C HIS A 47 7.30 -2.29 -9.71
N GLN A 48 7.96 -2.86 -8.70
CA GLN A 48 8.13 -2.22 -7.39
C GLN A 48 8.79 -0.83 -7.48
N ARG A 49 9.70 -0.62 -8.44
CA ARG A 49 10.36 0.68 -8.63
C ARG A 49 9.42 1.80 -9.08
N SER A 50 8.42 1.49 -9.92
CA SER A 50 7.45 2.49 -10.39
C SER A 50 6.33 2.72 -9.39
N ILE A 51 5.91 1.67 -8.66
CA ILE A 51 4.81 1.74 -7.68
C ILE A 51 5.28 2.36 -6.35
N GLY A 52 6.55 2.13 -5.97
CA GLY A 52 7.10 2.54 -4.69
C GLY A 52 6.79 1.54 -3.57
N ALA A 53 6.61 2.04 -2.35
CA ALA A 53 6.25 1.21 -1.20
C ALA A 53 4.77 0.82 -1.29
N TYR A 54 4.48 -0.48 -1.31
CA TYR A 54 3.12 -1.01 -1.39
C TYR A 54 2.96 -2.28 -0.56
N ILE A 55 1.70 -2.61 -0.28
CA ILE A 55 1.27 -3.92 0.23
C ILE A 55 0.28 -4.53 -0.76
N PHE A 56 0.38 -5.84 -0.99
CA PHE A 56 -0.45 -6.54 -1.97
C PHE A 56 -0.78 -7.94 -1.48
N ASP A 57 -2.06 -8.31 -1.55
CA ASP A 57 -2.56 -9.61 -1.08
C ASP A 57 -2.71 -10.66 -2.21
N GLY A 58 -2.77 -10.23 -3.46
CA GLY A 58 -3.09 -11.09 -4.62
C GLY A 58 -4.19 -10.52 -5.52
N THR A 59 -4.96 -9.56 -5.02
CA THR A 59 -6.07 -8.93 -5.74
C THR A 59 -6.11 -7.42 -5.50
N VAL A 60 -5.89 -6.99 -4.26
CA VAL A 60 -5.93 -5.58 -3.86
C VAL A 60 -4.54 -5.12 -3.44
N MET A 61 -4.13 -3.96 -3.96
CA MET A 61 -2.89 -3.28 -3.62
C MET A 61 -3.18 -1.98 -2.88
N TYR A 62 -2.40 -1.69 -1.83
CA TYR A 62 -2.38 -0.38 -1.20
C TYR A 62 -1.00 0.26 -1.35
N THR A 63 -0.96 1.55 -1.68
CA THR A 63 0.28 2.34 -1.80
C THR A 63 0.06 3.75 -1.26
N SER A 64 1.13 4.39 -0.79
CA SER A 64 1.13 5.79 -0.39
C SER A 64 1.30 6.75 -1.57
N HIS A 65 1.54 6.23 -2.78
CA HIS A 65 1.76 7.03 -3.99
C HIS A 65 0.55 6.91 -4.90
N ARG A 66 -0.01 8.05 -5.32
CA ARG A 66 -1.06 8.04 -6.35
C ARG A 66 -0.44 7.64 -7.67
N LEU A 67 -0.82 6.48 -8.18
CA LEU A 67 -0.47 6.06 -9.53
C LEU A 67 -1.23 6.96 -10.52
N SER A 68 -0.49 7.62 -11.41
CA SER A 68 -1.08 8.37 -12.53
C SER A 68 -1.79 7.41 -13.48
N ASP A 69 -2.91 7.82 -14.06
CA ASP A 69 -3.73 6.99 -14.94
C ASP A 69 -2.90 6.21 -15.97
N VAL A 70 -2.94 4.89 -15.84
CA VAL A 70 -2.25 3.92 -16.71
C VAL A 70 -3.12 3.60 -17.95
N SER A 71 -4.26 4.29 -18.13
CA SER A 71 -5.28 3.97 -19.15
C SER A 71 -4.89 4.28 -20.61
N SER A 72 -3.63 4.56 -20.94
CA SER A 72 -3.27 4.98 -22.30
C SER A 72 -2.03 4.35 -22.93
N LYS A 73 -1.41 3.33 -22.32
CA LYS A 73 -0.16 2.77 -22.88
C LYS A 73 -0.08 1.27 -23.11
N TYR A 74 -1.05 0.48 -22.66
CA TYR A 74 -1.05 -0.98 -22.88
C TYR A 74 -2.38 -1.52 -23.42
N ASP A 75 -3.14 -0.69 -24.13
CA ASP A 75 -4.11 -1.21 -25.11
C ASP A 75 -3.30 -1.80 -26.27
N CYS A 76 -2.80 -3.02 -26.08
CA CYS A 76 -2.20 -3.81 -27.15
C CYS A 76 -3.33 -4.39 -28.02
N ASN A 77 -3.26 -4.06 -29.31
CA ASN A 77 -3.88 -4.80 -30.40
C ASN A 77 -3.51 -6.29 -30.36
#